data_AF-A0A241W531-F1
#
_entry.id   AF-A0A241W531-F1
#
_cell.length_a   1.000
_cell.length_b   1.000
_cell.length_c   1.000
_cell.angle_alpha   90.00
_cell.angle_beta   90.00
_cell.angle_gamma   90.00
#
_symmetry.space_group_name_H-M   'P 1'
#
loop_
_entity.id
_entity.type
_entity.pdbx_description
1 polymer ?
#
loop_
_entity_poly.entity_id
_entity_poly.type
_entity_poly.pdbx_seq_one_letter_code
_entity_poly.pdbx_strand_id
1 'polypeptide(L)'
;MYFWNLQKLIEDLRLNKVTAVQYKNYYIASSILILFSFFAVIVSPEQPLRINFAVFLINVGLLISWTNAIFKANGAEQGKNFLNRFVALYFPIVLRIAVVYLVVLMMFAAVWSLGAHLIDGQVKNYIDQYLETILDPIFSFIVYWRIYKAMQLVNKPLAP
;
A
#
# COMPACT_ATOMS: atom_id res chain seq x y z
N MET A 1 5.73 11.19 -18.53
CA MET A 1 4.70 10.13 -18.50
C MET A 1 3.65 10.53 -19.50
N TYR A 2 3.29 9.63 -20.42
CA TYR A 2 2.18 9.84 -21.34
C TYR A 2 0.89 9.45 -20.63
N PHE A 3 0.05 10.44 -20.32
CA PHE A 3 -1.23 10.22 -19.63
C PHE A 3 -2.33 9.73 -20.58
N TRP A 4 -2.33 10.21 -21.83
CA TRP A 4 -3.39 9.95 -22.81
C TRP A 4 -2.88 9.44 -24.16
N ASN A 5 -1.64 9.77 -24.53
CA ASN A 5 -1.06 9.38 -25.81
C ASN A 5 -0.45 7.97 -25.76
N LEU A 6 -1.30 6.96 -25.93
CA LEU A 6 -0.90 5.55 -25.91
C LEU A 6 0.05 5.19 -27.07
N GLN A 7 -0.15 5.76 -28.26
CA GLN A 7 0.69 5.46 -29.42
C GLN A 7 2.15 5.85 -29.18
N LYS A 8 2.38 7.05 -28.64
CA LYS A 8 3.73 7.52 -28.30
C LYS A 8 4.35 6.69 -27.17
N LEU A 9 3.57 6.25 -26.18
CA LEU A 9 4.05 5.34 -25.15
C LEU A 9 4.49 4.00 -25.76
N ILE A 10 3.70 3.42 -26.67
CA ILE A 10 4.03 2.17 -27.35
C ILE A 10 5.33 2.33 -28.14
N GLU A 11 5.50 3.43 -28.87
CA GLU A 11 6.72 3.72 -29.61
C GLU A 11 7.94 3.81 -28.68
N ASP A 12 7.85 4.59 -27.61
CA ASP A 12 8.95 4.73 -26.66
C ASP A 12 9.27 3.44 -25.90
N LEU A 13 8.28 2.59 -25.62
CA LEU A 13 8.50 1.26 -25.05
C LEU A 13 9.25 0.37 -26.03
N ARG A 14 8.86 0.34 -27.31
CA ARG A 14 9.55 -0.43 -28.36
C ARG A 14 10.99 0.03 -28.55
N LEU A 15 11.26 1.31 -28.37
CA LEU A 15 12.58 1.92 -28.49
C LEU A 15 13.37 1.92 -27.16
N ASN A 16 12.87 1.30 -26.09
CA ASN A 16 13.47 1.29 -24.75
C ASN A 16 13.80 2.70 -24.20
N LYS A 17 12.99 3.70 -24.54
CA LYS A 17 13.15 5.10 -24.13
C LYS A 17 12.46 5.45 -22.81
N VAL A 18 11.62 4.54 -22.30
CA VAL A 18 10.88 4.76 -21.04
C VAL A 18 11.82 4.64 -19.85
N THR A 19 11.95 5.71 -19.06
CA THR A 19 12.89 5.77 -17.94
C THR A 19 12.35 5.08 -16.68
N ALA A 20 13.24 4.72 -15.75
CA ALA A 20 12.86 4.15 -14.46
C ALA A 20 11.89 5.05 -13.67
N VAL A 21 12.07 6.38 -13.75
CA VAL A 21 11.15 7.37 -13.14
C VAL A 21 9.78 7.32 -13.78
N GLN A 22 9.71 7.19 -15.10
CA GLN A 22 8.43 7.07 -15.80
C GLN A 22 7.71 5.78 -15.42
N TYR A 23 8.42 4.64 -15.37
CA TYR A 23 7.85 3.38 -14.88
C TYR A 23 7.30 3.47 -13.46
N LYS A 24 8.06 4.09 -12.53
CA LYS A 24 7.58 4.36 -11.17
C LYS A 24 6.32 5.22 -11.17
N ASN A 25 6.27 6.27 -11.98
CA ASN A 25 5.10 7.16 -12.06
C ASN A 25 3.88 6.44 -12.64
N TYR A 26 4.06 5.58 -13.66
CA TYR A 26 3.00 4.71 -14.16
C TYR A 26 2.47 3.78 -13.06
N TYR A 27 3.36 3.15 -12.29
CA TYR A 27 2.96 2.31 -11.17
C TYR A 27 2.14 3.07 -10.12
N ILE A 28 2.57 4.28 -9.72
CA ILE A 28 1.84 5.12 -8.76
C ILE A 28 0.47 5.49 -9.32
N ALA A 29 0.40 6.00 -10.55
CA ALA A 29 -0.86 6.41 -11.17
C ALA A 29 -1.85 5.25 -11.31
N SER A 30 -1.40 4.09 -11.79
CA SER A 30 -2.23 2.89 -11.89
C SER A 30 -2.70 2.40 -10.52
N SER A 31 -1.84 2.46 -9.51
CA SER A 31 -2.20 2.06 -8.14
C SER A 31 -3.20 3.01 -7.50
N ILE A 32 -3.12 4.32 -7.78
CA ILE A 32 -4.14 5.30 -7.33
C ILE A 32 -5.49 4.99 -7.97
N LEU A 33 -5.52 4.64 -9.26
CA LEU A 33 -6.77 4.24 -9.93
C LEU A 33 -7.38 2.99 -9.29
N ILE A 34 -6.56 2.00 -8.94
CA ILE A 34 -7.02 0.79 -8.23
C ILE A 34 -7.57 1.15 -6.85
N LEU A 35 -6.88 1.98 -6.07
CA LEU A 35 -7.37 2.47 -4.78
C LEU A 35 -8.69 3.21 -4.92
N PHE A 36 -8.84 4.01 -5.98
CA PHE A 36 -10.08 4.73 -6.26
C PHE A 36 -11.22 3.77 -6.60
N SER A 37 -10.95 2.70 -7.36
CA SER A 37 -11.94 1.65 -7.63
C SER A 37 -12.39 0.94 -6.35
N PHE A 38 -11.48 0.62 -5.43
CA PHE A 38 -11.85 0.04 -4.14
C PHE A 38 -12.67 1.01 -3.30
N PHE A 39 -12.27 2.28 -3.24
CA PHE A 39 -13.05 3.31 -2.57
C PHE A 39 -14.48 3.39 -3.13
N ALA A 40 -14.65 3.41 -4.46
CA ALA A 40 -15.96 3.47 -5.10
C ALA A 40 -16.86 2.25 -4.78
N VAL A 41 -16.28 1.07 -4.56
CA VAL A 41 -17.02 -0.15 -4.17
C VAL A 41 -17.39 -0.14 -2.67
N ILE A 42 -16.51 0.39 -1.81
CA ILE A 42 -16.68 0.37 -0.36
C ILE A 42 -17.64 1.46 0.13
N VAL A 43 -17.88 2.51 -0.66
CA VAL A 43 -18.90 3.53 -0.37
C VAL A 43 -20.28 2.86 -0.32
N SER A 44 -20.67 2.45 0.88
CA SER A 44 -21.96 1.89 1.24
C SER A 44 -22.70 2.86 2.17
N PRO A 45 -24.04 2.77 2.27
CA PRO A 45 -24.82 3.63 3.16
C PRO A 45 -24.49 3.46 4.65
N GLU A 46 -23.87 2.33 5.02
CA GLU A 46 -23.66 1.95 6.42
C GLU A 46 -22.40 2.58 7.05
N GLN A 47 -21.47 3.06 6.23
CA GLN A 47 -20.26 3.73 6.73
C GLN A 47 -20.21 5.21 6.35
N PRO A 48 -19.75 6.10 7.25
CA PRO A 48 -19.68 7.53 6.97
C PRO A 48 -18.68 7.77 5.84
N LEU A 49 -19.16 8.36 4.74
CA LEU A 49 -18.34 8.74 3.59
C LEU A 49 -17.05 9.48 4.01
N ARG A 50 -17.14 10.32 5.05
CA ARG A 50 -16.01 11.08 5.60
C ARG A 50 -14.86 10.18 6.08
N ILE A 51 -15.19 9.08 6.76
CA ILE A 51 -14.20 8.16 7.32
C ILE A 51 -13.50 7.39 6.19
N ASN A 52 -14.29 6.81 5.28
CA ASN A 52 -13.75 6.06 4.14
C ASN A 52 -12.91 6.96 3.21
N PHE A 53 -13.33 8.21 3.02
CA PHE A 53 -12.56 9.17 2.25
C PHE A 53 -11.23 9.52 2.93
N ALA A 54 -11.22 9.69 4.26
CA ALA A 54 -9.99 9.92 5.00
C ALA A 54 -9.01 8.74 4.87
N VAL A 55 -9.49 7.51 4.98
CA VAL A 55 -8.66 6.30 4.78
C VAL A 55 -8.13 6.19 3.36
N PHE A 56 -8.96 6.47 2.36
CA PHE A 56 -8.53 6.52 0.97
C PHE A 56 -7.37 7.52 0.80
N LEU A 57 -7.51 8.74 1.32
CA LEU A 57 -6.45 9.76 1.23
C LEU A 57 -5.18 9.35 1.96
N ILE A 58 -5.29 8.71 3.13
CA ILE A 58 -4.15 8.17 3.88
C ILE A 58 -3.43 7.11 3.04
N ASN A 59 -4.15 6.16 2.45
CA ASN A 59 -3.56 5.11 1.62
C ASN A 59 -2.91 5.66 0.34
N VAL A 60 -3.50 6.67 -0.30
CA VAL A 60 -2.87 7.38 -1.43
C VAL A 60 -1.59 8.07 -0.98
N GLY A 61 -1.61 8.75 0.17
CA GLY A 61 -0.44 9.40 0.76
C GLY A 61 0.68 8.40 1.08
N LEU A 62 0.34 7.25 1.66
CA LEU A 62 1.26 6.15 1.93
C LEU A 62 1.86 5.59 0.64
N LEU A 63 1.03 5.27 -0.36
CA LEU A 63 1.48 4.78 -1.67
C LEU A 63 2.48 5.74 -2.30
N ILE A 64 2.16 7.03 -2.39
CA ILE A 64 3.03 8.03 -3.03
C ILE A 64 4.33 8.20 -2.23
N SER A 65 4.24 8.42 -0.91
CA SER A 65 5.40 8.68 -0.07
C SER A 65 6.35 7.50 -0.03
N TRP A 66 5.84 6.30 0.25
CA TRP A 66 6.66 5.10 0.35
C TRP A 66 7.19 4.63 -0.99
N THR A 67 6.42 4.67 -2.08
CA THR A 67 6.96 4.29 -3.40
C THR A 67 8.14 5.19 -3.78
N ASN A 68 8.06 6.49 -3.49
CA ASN A 68 9.19 7.40 -3.70
C ASN A 68 10.36 7.11 -2.76
N ALA A 69 10.11 6.80 -1.48
CA ALA A 69 11.16 6.43 -0.53
C ALA A 69 11.88 5.14 -0.94
N ILE A 70 11.13 4.12 -1.37
CA ILE A 70 11.66 2.84 -1.85
C ILE A 70 12.40 3.03 -3.18
N PHE A 71 11.90 3.89 -4.08
CA PHE A 71 12.61 4.25 -5.31
C PHE A 71 13.96 4.91 -5.02
N LYS A 72 14.00 5.84 -4.07
CA LYS A 72 15.27 6.45 -3.60
C LYS A 72 16.18 5.40 -2.98
N ALA A 73 15.66 4.50 -2.14
CA ALA A 73 16.43 3.40 -1.56
C ALA A 73 16.98 2.45 -2.63
N ASN A 74 16.29 2.29 -3.77
CA ASN A 74 16.77 1.52 -4.91
C ASN A 74 17.93 2.21 -5.68
N GLY A 75 18.28 3.47 -5.36
CA GLY A 75 19.28 4.26 -6.09
C GLY A 75 18.67 5.27 -7.07
N ALA A 76 17.36 5.52 -6.96
CA ALA A 76 16.61 6.43 -7.84
C ALA A 76 16.85 6.12 -9.34
N GLU A 77 17.22 7.11 -10.14
CA GLU A 77 17.48 6.95 -11.59
C GLU A 77 18.67 6.04 -11.91
N GLN A 78 19.64 5.97 -11.00
CA GLN A 78 20.82 5.10 -11.15
C GLN A 78 20.56 3.68 -10.59
N GLY A 79 19.39 3.48 -9.99
CA GLY A 79 18.97 2.20 -9.46
C GLY A 79 18.71 1.17 -10.54
N LYS A 80 18.88 -0.11 -10.21
CA LYS A 80 18.68 -1.21 -11.17
C LYS A 80 17.29 -1.81 -11.01
N ASN A 81 16.57 -2.01 -12.12
CA ASN A 81 15.34 -2.81 -12.20
C ASN A 81 14.33 -2.59 -11.05
N PHE A 82 14.01 -1.31 -10.76
CA PHE A 82 13.21 -0.93 -9.59
C PHE A 82 11.91 -1.75 -9.46
N LEU A 83 11.07 -1.78 -10.49
CA LEU A 83 9.77 -2.46 -10.42
C LEU A 83 9.93 -3.98 -10.22
N ASN A 84 10.90 -4.61 -10.90
CA ASN A 84 11.13 -6.05 -10.76
C ASN A 84 11.52 -6.40 -9.33
N ARG A 85 12.45 -5.64 -8.73
CA ARG A 85 12.87 -5.81 -7.34
C ARG A 85 11.72 -5.51 -6.37
N PHE A 86 10.97 -4.44 -6.62
CA PHE A 86 9.83 -4.06 -5.81
C PHE A 86 8.79 -5.19 -5.74
N VAL A 87 8.36 -5.72 -6.90
CA VAL A 87 7.35 -6.79 -6.97
C VAL A 87 7.88 -8.09 -6.36
N ALA A 88 9.14 -8.45 -6.64
CA ALA A 88 9.77 -9.64 -6.08
C ALA A 88 9.88 -9.59 -4.54
N LEU A 89 10.12 -8.41 -3.97
CA LEU A 89 10.11 -8.20 -2.52
C LEU A 89 8.70 -8.13 -1.94
N TYR A 90 7.75 -7.53 -2.67
CA TYR A 90 6.38 -7.31 -2.22
C TYR A 90 5.70 -8.62 -1.82
N PHE A 91 5.72 -9.62 -2.71
CA PHE A 91 5.02 -10.89 -2.48
C PHE A 91 5.39 -11.61 -1.16
N PRO A 92 6.67 -11.96 -0.90
CA PRO A 92 7.02 -12.67 0.33
C PRO A 92 6.85 -11.80 1.58
N ILE A 93 7.01 -10.48 1.47
CA ILE A 93 6.82 -9.56 2.60
C ILE A 93 5.34 -9.49 2.98
N VAL A 94 4.46 -9.26 2.00
CA VAL A 94 3.01 -9.21 2.21
C VAL A 94 2.51 -10.54 2.75
N LEU A 95 2.96 -11.67 2.22
CA LEU A 95 2.55 -12.99 2.71
C LEU A 95 2.88 -13.16 4.20
N ARG A 96 4.10 -12.82 4.62
CA ARG A 96 4.52 -12.92 6.03
C ARG A 96 3.72 -11.99 6.93
N ILE A 97 3.52 -10.74 6.50
CA ILE A 97 2.76 -9.76 7.29
C ILE A 97 1.30 -10.16 7.36
N ALA A 98 0.70 -10.64 6.27
CA ALA A 98 -0.68 -11.12 6.23
C ALA A 98 -0.92 -12.26 7.22
N VAL A 99 -0.01 -13.24 7.29
CA VAL A 99 -0.12 -14.33 8.28
C VAL A 99 -0.12 -13.79 9.71
N VAL A 100 0.84 -12.93 10.06
CA VAL A 100 0.91 -12.33 11.40
C VAL A 100 -0.33 -11.48 11.70
N TYR A 101 -0.75 -10.67 10.73
CA TYR A 101 -1.90 -9.81 10.81
C TYR A 101 -3.20 -10.59 11.01
N LEU A 102 -3.41 -11.69 10.29
CA LEU A 102 -4.55 -12.59 10.49
C LEU A 102 -4.57 -13.20 11.90
N VAL A 103 -3.41 -13.64 12.41
CA VAL A 103 -3.32 -14.16 13.78
C VAL A 103 -3.68 -13.08 14.81
N VAL A 104 -3.17 -11.86 14.63
CA VAL A 104 -3.51 -10.71 15.50
C VAL A 104 -4.99 -10.39 15.44
N LEU A 105 -5.59 -10.37 14.25
CA LEU A 105 -7.03 -10.14 14.08
C LEU A 105 -7.88 -11.21 14.76
N MET A 106 -7.50 -12.49 14.62
CA MET A 106 -8.22 -13.59 15.29
C MET A 106 -8.14 -13.47 16.81
N MET A 107 -6.95 -13.17 17.36
CA MET A 107 -6.79 -12.94 18.81
C MET A 107 -7.62 -11.75 19.27
N PHE A 108 -7.58 -10.64 18.53
CA PHE A 108 -8.34 -9.44 18.85
C PHE A 108 -9.85 -9.72 18.81
N ALA A 109 -10.35 -10.39 17.77
CA ALA A 109 -11.76 -10.75 17.63
C ALA A 109 -12.22 -11.68 18.76
N ALA A 110 -11.38 -12.62 19.21
CA ALA A 110 -11.68 -13.49 20.34
C ALA A 110 -11.79 -12.72 21.67
N VAL A 111 -10.87 -11.79 21.92
CA VAL A 111 -10.94 -10.92 23.11
C VAL A 111 -12.16 -10.00 23.04
N TRP A 112 -12.40 -9.41 21.87
CA TRP A 112 -13.54 -8.52 21.64
C TRP A 112 -14.87 -9.23 21.84
N SER A 113 -15.06 -10.45 21.32
CA SER A 113 -16.30 -11.19 21.49
C SER A 113 -16.61 -11.55 22.95
N LEU A 114 -15.58 -11.77 23.77
CA LEU A 114 -15.73 -12.04 25.19
C LEU A 114 -16.08 -10.78 26.00
N GLY A 115 -15.52 -9.62 25.66
CA GLY A 115 -15.63 -8.40 26.46
C GLY A 115 -16.65 -7.37 25.95
N ALA A 116 -17.02 -7.40 24.68
CA ALA A 116 -17.79 -6.31 24.05
C ALA A 116 -19.20 -6.12 24.63
N HIS A 117 -19.79 -7.18 25.21
CA HIS A 117 -21.10 -7.09 25.86
C HIS A 117 -21.09 -6.26 27.16
N LEU A 118 -19.90 -6.00 27.72
CA LEU A 118 -19.72 -5.18 28.93
C LEU A 118 -19.63 -3.67 28.61
N ILE A 119 -19.58 -3.32 27.32
CA ILE A 119 -19.42 -1.94 26.85
C ILE A 119 -20.79 -1.39 26.44
N ASP A 120 -21.04 -0.11 26.75
CA ASP A 120 -22.22 0.59 26.28
C ASP A 120 -22.39 0.47 24.74
N GLY A 121 -23.64 0.29 24.29
CA GLY A 121 -23.94 0.01 22.89
C GLY A 121 -23.53 1.13 21.92
N GLN A 122 -23.63 2.40 22.32
CA GLN A 122 -23.17 3.50 21.46
C GLN A 122 -21.65 3.54 21.41
N VAL A 123 -20.99 3.39 22.55
CA VAL A 123 -19.52 3.36 22.63
C VAL A 123 -18.96 2.20 21.81
N LYS A 124 -19.57 1.02 21.90
CA LYS A 124 -19.19 -0.17 21.11
C LYS A 124 -19.25 0.11 19.60
N ASN A 125 -20.34 0.71 19.13
CA ASN A 125 -20.51 1.02 17.70
C ASN A 125 -19.44 2.00 17.18
N TYR A 126 -19.08 3.01 17.97
CA TYR A 126 -17.97 3.90 17.61
C TYR A 126 -16.65 3.14 17.52
N ILE A 127 -16.35 2.28 18.51
CA ILE A 127 -15.11 1.50 18.54
C ILE A 127 -15.03 0.57 17.32
N ASP A 128 -16.08 -0.18 17.02
CA ASP A 128 -16.14 -1.10 15.87
C ASP A 128 -15.86 -0.34 14.56
N GLN A 129 -16.54 0.80 14.36
CA GLN A 129 -16.39 1.62 13.16
C GLN A 129 -14.95 2.13 12.95
N TYR A 130 -14.29 2.64 13.99
CA TYR A 130 -12.92 3.14 13.87
C TYR A 130 -11.87 2.02 13.76
N LEU A 131 -12.09 0.89 14.44
CA LEU A 131 -11.17 -0.24 14.39
C LEU A 131 -11.08 -0.85 13.00
N GLU A 132 -12.22 -1.16 12.36
CA GLU A 132 -12.23 -1.72 11.00
C GLU A 132 -11.50 -0.80 10.01
N THR A 133 -11.67 0.50 10.21
CA THR A 133 -11.14 1.55 9.34
C THR A 133 -9.62 1.73 9.48
N ILE A 134 -9.08 1.71 10.71
CA ILE A 134 -7.68 2.11 10.97
C ILE A 134 -6.67 1.00 10.63
N LEU A 135 -7.12 -0.24 10.62
CA LEU A 135 -6.25 -1.40 10.45
C LEU A 135 -5.62 -1.48 9.05
N ASP A 136 -6.34 -1.09 8.00
CA ASP A 136 -5.84 -1.10 6.62
C ASP A 136 -4.65 -0.15 6.40
N PRO A 137 -4.72 1.15 6.80
CA PRO A 137 -3.55 2.03 6.78
C PRO A 137 -2.34 1.50 7.57
N ILE A 138 -2.58 0.87 8.72
CA ILE A 138 -1.51 0.27 9.54
C ILE A 138 -0.83 -0.88 8.78
N PHE A 139 -1.62 -1.78 8.21
CA PHE A 139 -1.12 -2.89 7.40
C PHE A 139 -0.29 -2.37 6.22
N SER A 140 -0.84 -1.43 5.45
CA SER A 140 -0.18 -0.78 4.33
C SER A 140 1.15 -0.13 4.74
N PHE A 141 1.16 0.63 5.84
CA PHE A 141 2.38 1.25 6.37
C PHE A 141 3.47 0.22 6.68
N ILE A 142 3.13 -0.86 7.39
CA ILE A 142 4.09 -1.91 7.77
C ILE A 142 4.65 -2.59 6.53
N VAL A 143 3.81 -2.94 5.55
CA VAL A 143 4.23 -3.54 4.28
C VAL A 143 5.24 -2.64 3.57
N TYR A 144 4.89 -1.38 3.33
CA TYR A 144 5.77 -0.44 2.65
C TYR A 144 7.09 -0.21 3.38
N TRP A 145 7.04 -0.09 4.71
CA TRP A 145 8.23 0.06 5.52
C TRP A 145 9.16 -1.15 5.41
N ARG A 146 8.62 -2.37 5.44
CA ARG A 146 9.41 -3.60 5.30
C ARG A 146 10.02 -3.72 3.91
N ILE A 147 9.30 -3.34 2.85
CA ILE A 147 9.85 -3.30 1.49
C ILE A 147 10.98 -2.26 1.40
N TYR A 148 10.80 -1.09 2.00
CA TYR A 148 11.86 -0.07 2.06
C TYR A 148 13.14 -0.61 2.71
N LYS A 149 13.02 -1.25 3.87
CA LYS A 149 14.17 -1.87 4.55
C LYS A 149 14.82 -2.96 3.70
N ALA A 150 14.03 -3.82 3.06
CA ALA A 150 14.56 -4.86 2.19
C ALA A 150 15.28 -4.27 0.96
N MET A 151 14.73 -3.21 0.35
CA MET A 151 15.36 -2.52 -0.77
C MET A 151 16.70 -1.89 -0.39
N GLN A 152 16.80 -1.30 0.81
CA GLN A 152 18.08 -0.81 1.33
C GLN A 152 19.12 -1.93 1.45
N LEU A 153 18.73 -3.12 1.91
CA LEU A 153 19.63 -4.26 2.05
C LEU A 153 20.10 -4.80 0.70
N VAL A 154 19.23 -4.85 -0.31
CA VAL A 154 19.58 -5.27 -1.68
C VAL A 154 20.68 -4.40 -2.28
N ASN A 155 20.76 -3.13 -1.89
CA ASN A 155 21.74 -2.18 -2.41
C ASN A 155 22.97 -1.99 -1.52
N LYS A 156 23.04 -2.65 -0.36
CA LYS A 156 24.28 -2.66 0.42
C LYS A 156 25.32 -3.52 -0.31
N PRO A 157 26.59 -3.09 -0.37
CA PRO A 157 27.67 -3.97 -0.82
C PRO A 157 27.71 -5.21 0.08
N LEU A 158 28.00 -6.37 -0.52
CA LEU A 158 28.24 -7.60 0.24
C LEU A 158 29.40 -7.33 1.19
N ALA A 159 29.24 -7.71 2.47
CA ALA A 159 30.34 -7.66 3.42
C ALA A 159 31.48 -8.55 2.90
N PRO A 160 32.75 -8.11 3.03
CA PRO A 160 33.91 -8.86 2.55
C PRO A 160 34.05 -10.22 3.23
#